data_AF-A0AAN8CTP6-F1
#
_entry.id   AF-A0AAN8CTP6-F1
#
_cell.length_a   1.000
_cell.length_b   1.000
_cell.length_c   1.000
_cell.angle_alpha   90.00
_cell.angle_beta   90.00
_cell.angle_gamma   90.00
#
_symmetry.space_group_name_H-M   'P 1'
#
loop_
_entity.id
_entity.type
_entity.pdbx_description
1 polymer ?
#
loop_
_entity_poly.entity_id
_entity_poly.type
_entity_poly.pdbx_seq_one_letter_code
_entity_poly.pdbx_strand_id
1 'polypeptide(L)'
;MPQEAWRHHLNWLSCSLQRLTEEEEEGDEDGSRSTRGHLRVFEAWFLLIQCAHWVQVAVQLLATSQPEDCGPPLWLLTFYHHPTNRGHHRASQLVHAKEAWDHLRSLFLAHPLPVDRVQSLVTLLSPKPQPTSPSPLLILSLLVNFCVFFQQSLSGSTEILQTVVNRSGLVNEAVCVLSSLELRLNEDSCLSSDTNRVHLRIKALQNTLTHMCAALNPANTHTHTHKH
;
A
#
# COMPACT_ATOMS: atom_id res chain seq x y z
N MET A 1 -5.01 -16.77 10.34
CA MET A 1 -6.49 -16.80 10.50
C MET A 1 -7.15 -16.90 9.14
N PRO A 2 -8.39 -17.45 9.03
CA PRO A 2 -9.16 -17.40 7.79
C PRO A 2 -9.36 -15.97 7.29
N GLN A 3 -9.46 -15.78 5.98
CA GLN A 3 -9.52 -14.46 5.35
C GLN A 3 -10.74 -13.64 5.83
N GLU A 4 -11.88 -14.30 6.01
CA GLU A 4 -13.12 -13.70 6.51
C GLU A 4 -12.95 -13.22 7.96
N ALA A 5 -12.27 -13.99 8.81
CA ALA A 5 -12.00 -13.60 10.19
C ALA A 5 -11.10 -12.36 10.24
N TRP A 6 -10.10 -12.27 9.36
CA TRP A 6 -9.28 -11.07 9.21
C TRP A 6 -10.11 -9.88 8.74
N ARG A 7 -11.00 -10.07 7.76
CA ARG A 7 -11.88 -9.01 7.28
C ARG A 7 -12.78 -8.47 8.40
N HIS A 8 -13.42 -9.35 9.17
CA HIS A 8 -14.24 -8.94 10.31
C HIS A 8 -13.42 -8.20 11.38
N HIS A 9 -12.22 -8.70 11.70
CA HIS A 9 -11.37 -8.06 12.68
C HIS A 9 -10.92 -6.66 12.25
N LEU A 10 -10.48 -6.50 11.00
CA LEU A 10 -10.06 -5.19 10.48
C LEU A 10 -11.24 -4.22 10.33
N ASN A 11 -12.43 -4.71 9.98
CA ASN A 11 -13.63 -3.87 9.98
C ASN A 11 -13.91 -3.35 11.38
N TRP A 12 -13.89 -4.23 12.38
CA TRP A 12 -14.07 -3.84 13.78
C TRP A 12 -13.01 -2.84 14.24
N LEU A 13 -11.74 -3.07 13.92
CA LEU A 13 -10.63 -2.18 14.26
C LEU A 13 -10.81 -0.80 13.62
N SER A 14 -11.13 -0.76 12.32
CA SER A 14 -11.35 0.49 11.57
C SER A 14 -12.51 1.28 12.16
N CYS A 15 -13.65 0.63 12.42
CA CYS A 15 -14.81 1.29 13.05
C CYS A 15 -14.50 1.79 14.47
N SER A 16 -13.71 1.03 15.24
CA SER A 16 -13.35 1.43 16.61
C SER A 16 -12.44 2.66 16.63
N LEU A 17 -11.45 2.70 15.74
CA LEU A 17 -10.58 3.86 15.55
C LEU A 17 -11.35 5.06 14.99
N GLN A 18 -12.26 4.83 14.06
CA GLN A 18 -13.08 5.90 13.49
C GLN A 18 -13.94 6.58 14.55
N ARG A 19 -14.65 5.79 15.38
CA ARG A 19 -15.42 6.33 16.51
C ARG A 19 -14.54 7.12 17.48
N LEU A 20 -13.34 6.62 17.79
CA LEU A 20 -12.40 7.32 18.66
C LEU A 20 -12.00 8.68 18.07
N THR A 21 -11.83 8.77 16.76
CA THR A 21 -11.51 10.04 16.08
C THR A 21 -12.70 10.99 15.98
N GLU A 22 -13.93 10.48 15.92
CA GLU A 22 -15.15 11.30 15.91
C GLU A 22 -15.42 11.88 17.32
N GLU A 23 -15.29 11.07 18.37
CA GLU A 23 -15.37 11.50 19.78
C GLU A 23 -14.35 12.61 20.12
N GLU A 24 -13.18 12.55 19.48
CA GLU A 24 -12.14 13.55 19.63
C GLU A 24 -12.46 14.88 18.95
N GLU A 25 -13.11 14.84 17.79
CA GLU A 25 -13.52 16.03 17.04
C GLU A 25 -14.73 16.73 17.69
N GLU A 26 -15.71 15.97 18.19
CA GLU A 26 -16.87 16.51 18.90
C GLU A 26 -16.48 17.24 20.20
N GLY A 27 -15.48 16.73 20.93
CA GLY A 27 -15.00 17.34 22.17
C GLY A 27 -14.31 18.70 21.97
N ASP A 28 -13.79 18.98 20.78
CA ASP A 28 -13.13 20.24 20.44
C ASP A 28 -14.15 21.34 20.05
N GLU A 29 -15.36 20.99 19.60
CA GLU A 29 -16.41 21.95 19.22
C GLU A 29 -16.99 22.71 20.42
N ASP A 30 -16.90 22.15 21.63
CA ASP A 30 -17.33 22.79 22.90
C ASP A 30 -16.30 23.81 23.44
N GLY A 31 -15.32 24.22 22.62
CA GLY A 31 -14.34 25.27 22.93
C GLY A 31 -13.25 24.88 23.93
N SER A 32 -13.33 23.70 24.54
CA SER A 32 -12.24 23.10 25.32
C SER A 32 -11.46 22.16 24.42
N ARG A 33 -10.37 22.65 23.82
CA ARG A 33 -9.46 21.80 23.03
C ARG A 33 -8.99 20.64 23.91
N SER A 34 -9.54 19.46 23.72
CA SER A 34 -9.45 18.39 24.71
C SER A 34 -8.12 17.68 24.51
N THR A 35 -7.07 18.13 25.21
CA THR A 35 -5.75 17.48 25.25
C THR A 35 -5.85 15.96 25.50
N ARG A 36 -6.92 15.53 26.19
CA ARG A 36 -7.21 14.12 26.46
C ARG A 36 -7.69 13.35 25.23
N GLY A 37 -8.51 13.94 24.37
CA GLY A 37 -8.97 13.32 23.12
C GLY A 37 -7.80 13.12 22.16
N HIS A 38 -7.03 14.18 21.93
CA HIS A 38 -5.79 14.15 21.15
C HIS A 38 -4.83 13.04 21.59
N LEU A 39 -4.60 12.91 22.90
CA LEU A 39 -3.71 11.89 23.45
C LEU A 39 -4.21 10.47 23.13
N ARG A 40 -5.52 10.22 23.25
CA ARG A 40 -6.09 8.90 22.95
C ARG A 40 -5.95 8.51 21.48
N VAL A 41 -6.21 9.44 20.57
CA VAL A 41 -6.04 9.20 19.12
C VAL A 41 -4.57 8.91 18.80
N PHE A 42 -3.64 9.66 19.41
CA PHE A 42 -2.22 9.42 19.27
C PHE A 42 -1.80 8.04 19.81
N GLU A 43 -2.25 7.67 21.01
CA GLU A 43 -1.97 6.36 21.62
C GLU A 43 -2.50 5.21 20.74
N ALA A 44 -3.72 5.35 20.23
CA ALA A 44 -4.32 4.35 19.35
C ALA A 44 -3.56 4.21 18.02
N TRP A 45 -3.13 5.33 17.42
CA TRP A 45 -2.27 5.32 16.24
C TRP A 45 -0.89 4.70 16.54
N PHE A 46 -0.30 5.03 17.68
CA PHE A 46 0.98 4.45 18.08
C PHE A 46 0.88 2.93 18.26
N LEU A 47 -0.19 2.45 18.89
CA LEU A 47 -0.48 1.01 18.97
C LEU A 47 -0.66 0.38 17.59
N LEU A 48 -1.33 1.06 16.65
CA LEU A 48 -1.46 0.60 15.27
C LEU A 48 -0.09 0.46 14.58
N ILE A 49 0.86 1.36 14.85
CA ILE A 49 2.25 1.24 14.35
C ILE A 49 2.95 0.03 14.97
N GLN A 50 2.86 -0.15 16.29
CA GLN A 50 3.47 -1.30 16.97
C GLN A 50 2.87 -2.62 16.49
N CYS A 51 1.58 -2.62 16.17
CA CYS A 51 0.84 -3.74 15.59
C CYS A 51 0.69 -3.62 14.07
N ALA A 52 1.78 -3.24 13.37
CA ALA A 52 1.79 -3.03 11.92
C ALA A 52 1.30 -4.23 11.10
N HIS A 53 1.27 -5.44 11.67
CA HIS A 53 0.68 -6.62 11.03
C HIS A 53 -0.78 -6.39 10.58
N TRP A 54 -1.58 -5.61 11.32
CA TRP A 54 -2.95 -5.30 10.90
C TRP A 54 -3.00 -4.45 9.62
N VAL A 55 -2.15 -3.43 9.54
CA VAL A 55 -2.00 -2.56 8.36
C VAL A 55 -1.55 -3.39 7.17
N GLN A 56 -0.57 -4.25 7.39
CA GLN A 56 -0.01 -5.18 6.44
C GLN A 56 -1.05 -6.15 5.84
N VAL A 57 -1.91 -6.74 6.68
CA VAL A 57 -3.03 -7.59 6.24
C VAL A 57 -4.09 -6.75 5.52
N ALA A 58 -4.34 -5.51 5.94
CA ALA A 58 -5.28 -4.61 5.28
C ALA A 58 -4.89 -4.34 3.81
N VAL A 59 -3.61 -4.05 3.55
CA VAL A 59 -3.10 -3.83 2.17
C VAL A 59 -3.29 -5.10 1.31
N GLN A 60 -2.97 -6.27 1.86
CA GLN A 60 -3.14 -7.54 1.16
C GLN A 60 -4.61 -7.84 0.84
N LEU A 61 -5.52 -7.61 1.80
CA LEU A 61 -6.96 -7.78 1.57
C LEU A 61 -7.45 -6.81 0.49
N LEU A 62 -6.99 -5.56 0.48
CA LEU A 62 -7.37 -4.59 -0.55
C LEU A 62 -7.00 -5.02 -1.97
N ALA A 63 -5.91 -5.77 -2.15
CA ALA A 63 -5.54 -6.33 -3.45
C ALA A 63 -6.49 -7.43 -3.93
N THR A 64 -7.36 -7.96 -3.08
CA THR A 64 -8.32 -9.03 -3.41
C THR A 64 -9.78 -8.69 -3.10
N SER A 65 -10.03 -7.54 -2.46
CA SER A 65 -11.36 -7.09 -2.04
C SER A 65 -12.24 -6.70 -3.22
N GLN A 66 -13.55 -6.89 -3.06
CA GLN A 66 -14.55 -6.29 -3.93
C GLN A 66 -14.79 -4.81 -3.57
N PRO A 67 -15.40 -4.00 -4.45
CA PRO A 67 -15.61 -2.57 -4.21
C PRO A 67 -16.44 -2.29 -2.95
N GLU A 68 -17.32 -3.20 -2.55
CA GLU A 68 -18.17 -3.06 -1.36
C GLU A 68 -17.35 -3.23 -0.06
N ASP A 69 -16.24 -3.99 -0.11
CA ASP A 69 -15.45 -4.37 1.06
C ASP A 69 -14.20 -3.52 1.29
N CYS A 70 -13.91 -2.57 0.40
CA CYS A 70 -12.65 -1.80 0.45
C CYS A 70 -12.66 -0.68 1.51
N GLY A 71 -13.85 -0.23 1.95
CA GLY A 71 -14.01 0.98 2.77
C GLY A 71 -13.23 0.95 4.09
N PRO A 72 -13.52 0.01 5.01
CA PRO A 72 -12.82 -0.05 6.30
C PRO A 72 -11.29 -0.22 6.17
N PRO A 73 -10.75 -1.17 5.38
CA PRO A 73 -9.30 -1.27 5.25
C PRO A 73 -8.67 -0.04 4.58
N LEU A 74 -9.33 0.63 3.64
CA LEU A 74 -8.84 1.92 3.09
C LEU A 74 -8.78 3.00 4.17
N TRP A 75 -9.85 3.11 4.98
CA TRP A 75 -9.88 4.06 6.09
C TRP A 75 -8.72 3.82 7.06
N LEU A 76 -8.45 2.56 7.42
CA LEU A 76 -7.35 2.19 8.31
C LEU A 76 -5.99 2.61 7.74
N LEU A 77 -5.77 2.40 6.44
CA LEU A 77 -4.53 2.82 5.78
C LEU A 77 -4.40 4.35 5.73
N THR A 78 -5.46 5.06 5.38
CA THR A 78 -5.45 6.53 5.37
C THR A 78 -5.15 7.08 6.76
N PHE A 79 -5.74 6.51 7.81
CA PHE A 79 -5.46 6.88 9.20
C PHE A 79 -4.02 6.55 9.61
N TYR A 80 -3.49 5.39 9.22
CA TYR A 80 -2.11 5.00 9.50
C TYR A 80 -1.09 6.00 8.94
N HIS A 81 -1.30 6.47 7.70
CA HIS A 81 -0.41 7.41 7.04
C HIS A 81 -0.64 8.88 7.42
N HIS A 82 -1.87 9.24 7.81
CA HIS A 82 -2.24 10.62 8.15
C HIS A 82 -3.11 10.69 9.42
N PRO A 83 -2.57 10.34 10.59
CA PRO A 83 -3.34 10.23 11.84
C PRO A 83 -3.86 11.57 12.36
N THR A 84 -3.25 12.68 11.92
CA THR A 84 -3.61 14.04 12.35
C THR A 84 -4.70 14.67 11.51
N ASN A 85 -5.11 14.05 10.39
CA ASN A 85 -6.19 14.58 9.56
C ASN A 85 -7.54 14.44 10.27
N ARG A 86 -8.35 15.51 10.20
CA ARG A 86 -9.65 15.63 10.88
C ARG A 86 -10.77 16.02 9.95
N GLY A 87 -12.00 15.65 10.30
CA GLY A 87 -13.23 16.02 9.61
C GLY A 87 -13.09 15.95 8.09
N HIS A 88 -13.30 17.09 7.43
CA HIS A 88 -13.23 17.22 5.97
C HIS A 88 -11.89 16.79 5.36
N HIS A 89 -10.75 17.00 6.04
CA HIS A 89 -9.44 16.57 5.53
C HIS A 89 -9.33 15.04 5.50
N ARG A 90 -9.83 14.36 6.54
CA ARG A 90 -9.86 12.90 6.59
C ARG A 90 -10.80 12.32 5.55
N ALA A 91 -12.02 12.88 5.45
CA ALA A 91 -13.00 12.46 4.46
C ALA A 91 -12.46 12.63 3.02
N SER A 92 -11.84 13.79 2.72
CA SER A 92 -11.21 14.04 1.44
C SER A 92 -10.11 13.02 1.14
N GLN A 93 -9.23 12.74 2.10
CA GLN A 93 -8.13 11.79 1.92
C GLN A 93 -8.63 10.36 1.66
N LEU A 94 -9.71 9.95 2.32
CA LEU A 94 -10.34 8.66 2.05
C LEU A 94 -10.90 8.58 0.62
N VAL A 95 -11.52 9.65 0.12
CA VAL A 95 -12.01 9.71 -1.27
C VAL A 95 -10.86 9.54 -2.25
N HIS A 96 -9.76 10.27 -2.09
CA HIS A 96 -8.61 10.17 -2.99
C HIS A 96 -7.91 8.79 -2.88
N ALA A 97 -7.84 8.21 -1.68
CA ALA A 97 -7.32 6.85 -1.49
C ALA A 97 -8.20 5.81 -2.19
N LYS A 98 -9.53 5.96 -2.12
CA LYS A 98 -10.48 5.11 -2.84
C LYS A 98 -10.33 5.26 -4.35
N GLU A 99 -10.24 6.48 -4.86
CA GLU A 99 -9.99 6.73 -6.28
C GLU A 99 -8.68 6.07 -6.75
N ALA A 100 -7.60 6.18 -5.97
CA ALA A 100 -6.34 5.51 -6.30
C ALA A 100 -6.46 3.98 -6.31
N TRP A 101 -7.21 3.42 -5.37
CA TRP A 101 -7.51 1.99 -5.33
C TRP A 101 -8.37 1.54 -6.53
N ASP A 102 -9.42 2.30 -6.89
CA ASP A 102 -10.25 2.04 -8.06
C ASP A 102 -9.43 2.11 -9.36
N HIS A 103 -8.51 3.09 -9.45
CA HIS A 103 -7.57 3.21 -10.57
C HIS A 103 -6.67 1.97 -10.66
N LEU A 104 -6.04 1.54 -9.56
CA LEU A 104 -5.24 0.32 -9.51
C LEU A 104 -6.06 -0.89 -9.93
N ARG A 105 -7.24 -1.09 -9.36
CA ARG A 105 -8.11 -2.21 -9.72
C ARG A 105 -8.45 -2.21 -11.21
N SER A 106 -8.81 -1.07 -11.77
CA SER A 106 -9.11 -0.95 -13.21
C SER A 106 -7.88 -1.26 -14.08
N LEU A 107 -6.69 -0.86 -13.64
CA LEU A 107 -5.43 -1.13 -14.34
C LEU A 107 -5.13 -2.63 -14.42
N PHE A 108 -5.41 -3.37 -13.35
CA PHE A 108 -5.22 -4.83 -13.27
C PHE A 108 -6.37 -5.65 -13.86
N LEU A 109 -7.46 -5.01 -14.28
CA LEU A 109 -8.55 -5.63 -15.02
C LEU A 109 -8.50 -5.35 -16.52
N ALA A 110 -7.76 -4.32 -16.93
CA ALA A 110 -7.72 -3.87 -18.32
C ALA A 110 -6.67 -4.65 -19.14
N HIS A 111 -7.10 -5.09 -20.32
CA HIS A 111 -6.20 -5.60 -21.35
C HIS A 111 -6.65 -5.08 -22.71
N PRO A 112 -5.83 -4.32 -23.47
CA PRO A 112 -4.42 -3.96 -23.19
C PRO A 112 -4.26 -2.91 -22.08
N LEU A 113 -3.00 -2.69 -21.64
CA LEU A 113 -2.66 -1.77 -20.55
C LEU A 113 -2.98 -0.29 -20.93
N PRO A 114 -3.90 0.39 -20.22
CA PRO A 114 -4.30 1.76 -20.58
C PRO A 114 -3.24 2.80 -20.18
N VAL A 115 -2.69 3.51 -21.17
CA VAL A 115 -1.64 4.53 -20.98
C VAL A 115 -2.08 5.64 -20.02
N ASP A 116 -3.32 6.11 -20.13
CA ASP A 116 -3.85 7.19 -19.28
C ASP A 116 -3.88 6.78 -17.81
N ARG A 117 -4.26 5.53 -17.52
CA ARG A 117 -4.34 4.98 -16.16
C ARG A 117 -2.95 4.80 -15.54
N VAL A 118 -1.98 4.36 -16.33
CA VAL A 118 -0.57 4.32 -15.92
C VAL A 118 -0.09 5.73 -15.58
N GLN A 119 -0.41 6.72 -16.41
CA GLN A 119 0.01 8.10 -16.16
C GLN A 119 -0.63 8.68 -14.90
N SER A 120 -1.92 8.44 -14.67
CA SER A 120 -2.58 8.85 -13.42
C SER A 120 -1.91 8.26 -12.19
N LEU A 121 -1.56 6.96 -12.24
CA LEU A 121 -0.89 6.30 -11.11
C LEU A 121 0.53 6.84 -10.88
N VAL A 122 1.28 7.12 -11.94
CA VAL A 122 2.60 7.77 -11.84
C VAL A 122 2.49 9.16 -11.23
N THR A 123 1.45 9.92 -11.59
CA THR A 123 1.19 11.23 -10.98
C THR A 123 0.87 11.12 -9.49
N LEU A 124 0.10 10.12 -9.07
CA LEU A 124 -0.20 9.86 -7.65
C LEU A 124 1.03 9.44 -6.84
N LEU A 125 1.99 8.78 -7.48
CA LEU A 125 3.26 8.38 -6.88
C LEU A 125 4.29 9.51 -6.85
N SER A 126 4.00 10.65 -7.49
CA SER A 126 4.91 11.79 -7.49
C SER A 126 4.96 12.42 -6.10
N PRO A 127 6.15 12.78 -5.58
CA PRO A 127 6.31 13.43 -4.27
C PRO A 127 5.77 14.87 -4.22
N LYS A 128 5.04 15.32 -5.24
CA LYS A 128 4.56 16.69 -5.32
C LYS A 128 3.56 16.95 -4.19
N PRO A 129 3.77 17.99 -3.37
CA PRO A 129 2.88 18.27 -2.25
C PRO A 129 1.51 18.73 -2.78
N GLN A 130 0.53 17.83 -2.77
CA GLN A 130 -0.88 18.17 -2.85
C GLN A 130 -1.52 17.89 -1.48
N PRO A 131 -2.18 18.88 -0.85
CA PRO A 131 -2.70 18.75 0.52
C PRO A 131 -3.66 17.56 0.72
N THR A 132 -4.33 17.14 -0.35
CA THR A 132 -5.36 16.10 -0.34
C THR A 132 -4.93 14.79 -1.00
N SER A 133 -3.69 14.70 -1.49
CA SER A 133 -3.19 13.47 -2.12
C SER A 133 -2.86 12.39 -1.09
N PRO A 134 -3.14 11.11 -1.39
CA PRO A 134 -2.75 10.00 -0.54
C PRO A 134 -1.24 9.83 -0.53
N SER A 135 -0.70 9.29 0.56
CA SER A 135 0.75 9.01 0.67
C SER A 135 1.27 8.19 -0.51
N PRO A 136 2.34 8.62 -1.22
CA PRO A 136 2.95 7.84 -2.30
C PRO A 136 3.36 6.43 -1.86
N LEU A 137 3.78 6.27 -0.59
CA LEU A 137 4.13 4.96 -0.03
C LEU A 137 2.91 4.06 0.13
N LEU A 138 1.74 4.61 0.47
CA LEU A 138 0.47 3.87 0.49
C LEU A 138 0.14 3.35 -0.92
N ILE A 139 0.23 4.21 -1.93
CA ILE A 139 -0.05 3.85 -3.32
C ILE A 139 0.92 2.78 -3.82
N LEU A 140 2.21 2.94 -3.52
CA LEU A 140 3.24 1.98 -3.89
C LEU A 140 3.03 0.62 -3.21
N SER A 141 2.67 0.64 -1.92
CA SER A 141 2.35 -0.57 -1.15
C SER A 141 1.15 -1.30 -1.76
N LEU A 142 0.09 -0.58 -2.12
CA LEU A 142 -1.05 -1.17 -2.83
C LEU A 142 -0.62 -1.75 -4.18
N LEU A 143 0.11 -1.01 -5.00
CA LEU A 143 0.60 -1.49 -6.30
C LEU A 143 1.36 -2.82 -6.16
N VAL A 144 2.32 -2.91 -5.24
CA VAL A 144 3.09 -4.14 -5.01
C VAL A 144 2.19 -5.28 -4.56
N ASN A 145 1.23 -5.03 -3.66
CA ASN A 145 0.30 -6.05 -3.20
C ASN A 145 -0.66 -6.50 -4.32
N PHE A 146 -1.13 -5.59 -5.18
CA PHE A 146 -1.88 -5.95 -6.39
C PHE A 146 -1.05 -6.83 -7.32
N CYS A 147 0.22 -6.48 -7.56
CA CYS A 147 1.12 -7.29 -8.38
C CYS A 147 1.26 -8.72 -7.85
N VAL A 148 1.23 -8.92 -6.52
CA VAL A 148 1.44 -10.21 -5.87
C VAL A 148 0.15 -11.03 -5.71
N PHE A 149 -0.95 -10.40 -5.28
CA PHE A 149 -2.15 -11.11 -4.84
C PHE A 149 -3.32 -11.04 -5.84
N PHE A 150 -3.33 -10.08 -6.76
CA PHE A 150 -4.41 -9.96 -7.75
C PHE A 150 -4.36 -11.11 -8.75
N GLN A 151 -5.54 -11.59 -9.21
CA GLN A 151 -5.70 -12.78 -10.06
C GLN A 151 -5.22 -12.61 -11.53
N GLN A 152 -4.39 -11.59 -11.81
CA GLN A 152 -3.84 -11.34 -13.14
C GLN A 152 -2.62 -12.22 -13.43
N SER A 153 -2.32 -12.44 -14.72
CA SER A 153 -1.08 -13.10 -15.15
C SER A 153 0.16 -12.45 -14.54
N LEU A 154 1.19 -13.27 -14.29
CA LEU A 154 2.48 -12.77 -13.80
C LEU A 154 3.08 -11.78 -14.79
N SER A 155 3.06 -12.10 -16.09
CA SER A 155 3.56 -11.21 -17.15
C SER A 155 2.91 -9.84 -17.13
N GLY A 156 1.57 -9.76 -17.05
CA GLY A 156 0.86 -8.48 -17.01
C GLY A 156 1.18 -7.67 -15.74
N SER A 157 1.35 -8.34 -14.60
CA SER A 157 1.69 -7.65 -13.36
C SER A 157 3.14 -7.17 -13.33
N THR A 158 4.05 -7.94 -13.92
CA THR A 158 5.44 -7.54 -14.16
C THR A 158 5.48 -6.32 -15.08
N GLU A 159 4.73 -6.32 -16.19
CA GLU A 159 4.66 -5.19 -17.12
C GLU A 159 4.14 -3.91 -16.44
N ILE A 160 3.04 -4.02 -15.69
CA ILE A 160 2.49 -2.90 -14.92
C ILE A 160 3.52 -2.37 -13.92
N LEU A 161 4.10 -3.26 -13.10
CA LEU A 161 5.06 -2.88 -12.07
C LEU A 161 6.25 -2.16 -12.69
N GLN A 162 6.89 -2.76 -13.70
CA GLN A 162 8.02 -2.17 -14.42
C GLN A 162 7.67 -0.80 -14.97
N THR A 163 6.54 -0.67 -15.65
CA THR A 163 6.15 0.58 -16.31
C THR A 163 5.93 1.69 -15.30
N VAL A 164 5.21 1.40 -14.22
CA VAL A 164 4.85 2.40 -13.20
C VAL A 164 6.08 2.80 -12.38
N VAL A 165 6.83 1.85 -11.85
CA VAL A 165 7.98 2.15 -10.96
C VAL A 165 9.15 2.78 -11.70
N ASN A 166 9.35 2.44 -12.98
CA ASN A 166 10.34 3.09 -13.82
C ASN A 166 9.97 4.56 -14.09
N ARG A 167 8.70 4.84 -14.43
CA ARG A 167 8.23 6.19 -14.70
C ARG A 167 8.13 7.06 -13.44
N SER A 168 7.87 6.47 -12.28
CA SER A 168 7.81 7.20 -11.00
C SER A 168 9.19 7.34 -10.33
N GLY A 169 10.22 6.61 -10.78
CA GLY A 169 11.54 6.60 -10.15
C GLY A 169 11.60 5.89 -8.80
N LEU A 170 10.62 5.03 -8.48
CA LEU A 170 10.46 4.39 -7.17
C LEU A 170 10.91 2.92 -7.15
N VAL A 171 11.92 2.58 -7.95
CA VAL A 171 12.37 1.19 -8.10
C VAL A 171 12.92 0.65 -6.78
N ASN A 172 13.74 1.44 -6.06
CA ASN A 172 14.35 1.01 -4.80
C ASN A 172 13.29 0.82 -3.70
N GLU A 173 12.32 1.74 -3.62
CA GLU A 173 11.20 1.68 -2.68
C GLU A 173 10.33 0.46 -2.98
N ALA A 174 10.09 0.15 -4.26
CA ALA A 174 9.35 -1.04 -4.67
C ALA A 174 10.08 -2.33 -4.23
N VAL A 175 11.42 -2.38 -4.36
CA VAL A 175 12.24 -3.49 -3.85
C VAL A 175 12.07 -3.61 -2.33
N CYS A 176 12.19 -2.52 -1.59
CA CYS A 176 12.04 -2.52 -0.13
C CYS A 176 10.66 -3.03 0.32
N VAL A 177 9.58 -2.56 -0.33
CA VAL A 177 8.20 -2.98 -0.03
C VAL A 177 8.04 -4.48 -0.33
N LEU A 178 8.55 -4.95 -1.46
CA LEU A 178 8.43 -6.35 -1.86
C LEU A 178 9.26 -7.29 -0.97
N SER A 179 10.48 -6.92 -0.59
CA SER A 179 11.30 -7.67 0.36
C SER A 179 10.66 -7.72 1.76
N SER A 180 10.06 -6.61 2.20
CA SER A 180 9.33 -6.59 3.47
C SER A 180 8.12 -7.53 3.44
N LEU A 181 7.42 -7.60 2.30
CA LEU A 181 6.30 -8.53 2.10
C LEU A 181 6.77 -9.98 2.12
N GLU A 182 7.88 -10.31 1.48
CA GLU A 182 8.45 -11.67 1.48
C GLU A 182 8.80 -12.15 2.89
N LEU A 183 9.53 -11.33 3.65
CA LEU A 183 9.94 -11.67 5.02
C LEU A 183 8.74 -12.04 5.90
N ARG A 184 7.65 -11.27 5.82
CA ARG A 184 6.41 -11.53 6.56
C ARG A 184 5.74 -12.84 6.17
N LEU A 185 5.65 -13.13 4.87
CA LEU A 185 4.98 -14.34 4.41
C LEU A 185 5.78 -15.61 4.77
N ASN A 186 7.09 -15.49 4.95
CA ASN A 186 7.93 -16.57 5.46
C ASN A 186 7.69 -16.85 6.95
N GLU A 187 7.44 -15.82 7.76
CA GLU A 187 7.14 -15.96 9.20
C GLU A 187 5.81 -16.70 9.46
N ASP A 188 4.82 -16.54 8.58
CA ASP A 188 3.47 -17.10 8.70
C ASP A 188 3.30 -18.52 8.09
N SER A 189 4.38 -19.19 7.68
CA SER A 189 4.33 -20.33 6.77
C SER A 189 3.85 -21.66 7.38
N CYS A 190 2.52 -21.90 7.32
CA CYS A 190 1.95 -23.24 7.12
C CYS A 190 1.70 -23.46 5.62
N LEU A 191 2.33 -24.48 5.03
CA LEU A 191 2.45 -24.69 3.58
C LEU A 191 1.11 -25.06 2.90
N SER A 192 0.49 -24.09 2.24
CA SER A 192 -0.64 -24.27 1.30
C SER A 192 -0.16 -24.10 -0.16
N SER A 193 -0.89 -24.70 -1.12
CA SER A 193 -0.62 -24.55 -2.56
C SER A 193 -0.66 -23.09 -3.03
N ASP A 194 -1.54 -22.26 -2.46
CA ASP A 194 -1.61 -20.83 -2.79
C ASP A 194 -0.38 -20.08 -2.30
N THR A 195 0.20 -20.49 -1.17
CA THR A 195 1.44 -19.93 -0.61
C THR A 195 2.59 -20.13 -1.59
N ASN A 196 2.72 -21.31 -2.21
CA ASN A 196 3.76 -21.57 -3.21
C ASN A 196 3.61 -20.68 -4.45
N ARG A 197 2.39 -20.45 -4.93
CA ARG A 197 2.14 -19.53 -6.06
C ARG A 197 2.61 -18.11 -5.73
N VAL A 198 2.26 -17.61 -4.55
CA VAL A 198 2.62 -16.26 -4.10
C VAL A 198 4.14 -16.11 -3.99
N HIS A 199 4.84 -17.08 -3.40
CA HIS A 199 6.31 -17.03 -3.27
C HIS A 199 7.02 -17.02 -4.63
N LEU A 200 6.60 -17.88 -5.57
CA LEU A 200 7.15 -17.88 -6.94
C LEU A 200 6.94 -16.52 -7.62
N ARG A 201 5.79 -15.91 -7.38
CA ARG A 201 5.43 -14.61 -7.94
C ARG A 201 6.27 -13.48 -7.36
N ILE A 202 6.45 -13.45 -6.04
CA ILE A 202 7.34 -12.49 -5.36
C ILE A 202 8.75 -12.60 -5.91
N LYS A 203 9.30 -13.82 -5.99
CA LYS A 203 10.65 -14.05 -6.52
C LYS A 203 10.82 -13.55 -7.96
N ALA A 204 9.82 -13.79 -8.81
CA ALA A 204 9.84 -13.30 -10.19
C ALA A 204 9.83 -11.76 -10.25
N LEU A 205 8.98 -11.10 -9.46
CA LEU A 205 8.91 -9.63 -9.39
C LEU A 205 10.19 -9.02 -8.80
N GLN A 206 10.81 -9.66 -7.80
CA GLN A 206 12.09 -9.25 -7.24
C GLN A 206 13.20 -9.28 -8.29
N ASN A 207 13.34 -10.40 -9.01
CA ASN A 207 14.33 -10.52 -10.09
C ASN A 207 14.16 -9.38 -11.10
N THR A 208 12.92 -9.07 -11.48
CA THR A 208 12.62 -7.95 -12.37
C THR A 208 13.11 -6.61 -11.81
N LEU A 209 12.77 -6.28 -10.57
CA LEU A 209 13.16 -5.01 -9.95
C LEU A 209 14.68 -4.92 -9.75
N THR A 210 15.35 -6.01 -9.36
CA THR A 210 16.80 -6.05 -9.23
C THR A 210 17.50 -5.79 -10.56
N HIS A 211 17.00 -6.37 -11.66
CA HIS A 211 17.51 -6.07 -12.99
C HIS A 211 17.32 -4.59 -13.38
N MET A 212 16.21 -3.97 -12.99
CA MET A 212 15.98 -2.53 -13.21
C MET A 212 16.95 -1.68 -12.39
N CYS A 213 17.18 -1.99 -11.11
CA CYS A 213 18.18 -1.31 -10.27
C CYS A 213 19.59 -1.40 -10.87
N ALA A 214 19.97 -2.57 -11.39
CA ALA A 214 21.27 -2.77 -12.03
C ALA A 214 21.40 -1.94 -13.32
N ALA A 215 20.34 -1.85 -14.12
CA ALA A 215 20.33 -1.03 -15.34
C ALA A 215 20.43 0.47 -15.06
N LEU A 216 19.92 0.93 -13.91
CA LEU A 216 20.01 2.33 -13.47
C LEU A 216 21.40 2.70 -12.93
N ASN A 217 22.22 1.73 -12.51
CA ASN A 217 23.56 1.92 -11.94
C ASN A 217 24.65 1.15 -12.71
N PRO A 218 24.94 1.48 -13.99
CA PRO A 218 25.95 0.78 -14.79
C PRO A 218 27.41 1.01 -14.34
N ALA A 219 27.66 1.86 -13.34
CA ALA A 219 28.99 2.36 -12.99
C ALA A 219 29.88 1.39 -12.18
N ASN A 220 29.45 0.17 -11.85
CA ASN A 220 30.23 -0.78 -11.04
C ASN A 220 30.79 -2.00 -11.81
N THR A 221 30.69 -2.05 -13.15
CA THR A 221 31.15 -3.21 -13.94
C THR A 221 32.38 -2.97 -14.82
N HIS A 222 33.11 -1.86 -14.65
CA HIS A 222 34.32 -1.58 -15.45
C HIS A 222 35.53 -1.18 -14.62
N THR A 223 36.04 -2.09 -13.79
CA THR A 223 37.43 -2.00 -13.30
C THR A 223 38.00 -3.41 -13.11
N HIS A 224 38.43 -4.06 -14.20
CA HIS A 224 39.58 -4.97 -14.19
C HIS A 224 39.94 -5.39 -15.63
N THR A 225 40.58 -4.49 -16.38
CA THR A 225 41.45 -4.86 -17.51
C THR A 225 42.57 -3.83 -17.66
N HIS A 226 43.64 -4.00 -16.89
CA HIS A 226 44.99 -3.57 -17.26
C HIS A 226 45.81 -4.87 -17.35
N LYS A 227 45.91 -5.48 -18.54
CA LYS A 227 47.01 -5.35 -19.51
C LYS A 227 48.40 -5.55 -18.86
N HIS A 228 48.94 -6.74 -19.15
CA HIS A 228 50.36 -7.10 -19.07
C HIS A 228 51.23 -6.19 -19.93
#